data_AF-A0A9P7CF43-F1
#
_entry.id   AF-A0A9P7CF43-F1
#
_cell.length_a   1.000
_cell.length_b   1.000
_cell.length_c   1.000
_cell.angle_alpha   90.00
_cell.angle_beta   90.00
_cell.angle_gamma   90.00
#
_symmetry.space_group_name_H-M   'P 1'
#
loop_
_entity.id
_entity.type
_entity.pdbx_description
1 polymer ?
#
loop_
_entity_poly.entity_id
_entity_poly.type
_entity_poly.pdbx_seq_one_letter_code
_entity_poly.pdbx_strand_id
1 'polypeptide(L)' 'MPGEEGKKFTLNKHSEALSTKPEQHRCNAHLEDLLEGLSKWPMDVSKPFSVFLQCLRSQPGQEPARYKPSS' A
#
# COMPACT_ATOMS: atom_id res chain seq x y z
N MET A 1 -38.30 -25.40 22.94
CA MET A 1 -36.92 -25.52 22.43
C MET A 1 -36.46 -24.13 22.02
N PRO A 2 -35.89 -23.31 22.92
CA PRO A 2 -35.43 -21.96 22.59
C PRO A 2 -34.14 -22.01 21.76
N GLY A 3 -33.96 -20.99 20.92
CA GLY A 3 -33.19 -21.01 19.68
C GLY A 3 -31.67 -20.97 19.81
N GLU A 4 -31.01 -21.51 18.78
CA GLU A 4 -29.57 -21.44 18.63
C GLU A 4 -29.13 -20.05 18.18
N GLU A 5 -28.34 -19.52 19.09
CA GLU A 5 -27.70 -18.23 19.13
C GLU A 5 -26.79 -18.00 17.92
N GLY A 6 -26.73 -16.73 17.51
CA GLY A 6 -25.97 -16.28 16.36
C GLY A 6 -24.52 -16.75 16.40
N LYS A 7 -24.11 -17.38 15.30
CA LYS A 7 -22.70 -17.57 14.94
C LYS A 7 -22.01 -16.20 14.89
N LYS A 8 -21.47 -15.78 16.03
CA LYS A 8 -20.50 -14.70 16.11
C LYS A 8 -19.26 -15.18 15.37
N PHE A 9 -19.14 -14.77 14.11
CA PHE A 9 -17.89 -14.83 13.36
C PHE A 9 -16.80 -14.23 14.24
N THR A 10 -15.90 -15.07 14.73
CA THR A 10 -14.78 -14.66 15.56
C THR A 10 -13.77 -14.00 14.62
N LEU A 11 -13.93 -12.69 14.39
CA LEU A 11 -12.99 -11.91 13.61
C LEU A 11 -11.65 -11.96 14.35
N ASN A 12 -10.62 -12.44 13.65
CA ASN A 12 -9.35 -12.87 14.23
C ASN A 12 -8.79 -11.85 15.24
N LYS A 13 -8.50 -12.33 16.46
CA LYS A 13 -7.98 -11.62 17.66
C LYS A 13 -6.67 -10.84 17.44
N HIS A 14 -6.11 -10.88 16.23
CA HIS A 14 -4.90 -10.15 15.84
C HIS A 14 -5.19 -8.76 15.24
N SER A 15 -6.46 -8.38 15.10
CA SER A 15 -6.86 -7.08 14.50
C SER A 15 -7.06 -5.97 15.53
N GLU A 16 -6.83 -6.24 16.83
CA GLU A 16 -6.98 -5.27 17.91
C GLU A 16 -5.68 -4.52 18.23
N ALA A 17 -4.87 -4.23 17.20
CA ALA A 17 -3.96 -3.11 17.33
C ALA A 17 -4.81 -1.85 17.20
N LEU A 18 -4.92 -1.08 18.28
CA LEU A 18 -5.23 0.36 18.25
C LEU A 18 -4.15 1.05 17.40
N SER A 19 -4.17 0.85 16.08
CA SER A 19 -3.25 1.51 15.20
C SER A 19 -3.80 2.91 15.02
N THR A 20 -3.27 3.83 15.84
CA THR A 20 -2.95 5.20 15.46
C THR A 20 -3.07 5.40 13.95
N LYS A 21 -3.87 6.38 13.53
CA LYS A 21 -4.15 6.82 12.14
C LYS A 21 -3.22 6.14 11.12
N PRO A 22 -3.74 5.47 10.07
CA PRO A 22 -2.89 4.83 9.08
C PRO A 22 -1.86 5.85 8.57
N GLU A 23 -0.64 5.75 9.10
CA GLU A 23 0.44 6.64 8.69
C GLU A 23 0.80 6.22 7.28
N GLN A 24 0.92 7.21 6.39
CA GLN A 24 1.33 6.95 5.04
C GLN A 24 2.69 6.26 5.08
N HIS A 25 2.78 5.09 4.46
CA HIS A 25 4.03 4.37 4.35
C HIS A 25 5.08 5.27 3.69
N ARG A 26 6.35 5.11 4.05
CA ARG A 26 7.46 5.92 3.50
C ARG A 26 7.45 5.95 1.96
N CYS A 27 7.11 4.82 1.36
CA CYS A 27 6.98 4.65 -0.09
C CYS A 27 5.62 5.07 -0.69
N ASN A 28 4.75 5.75 0.05
CA ASN A 28 3.42 6.16 -0.43
C ASN A 28 3.52 7.05 -1.68
N ALA A 29 4.51 7.95 -1.71
CA ALA A 29 4.79 8.78 -2.88
C ALA A 29 5.07 7.93 -4.14
N HIS A 30 5.87 6.87 -4.02
CA HIS A 30 6.16 5.98 -5.14
C HIS A 30 4.96 5.14 -5.57
N LEU A 31 4.06 4.81 -4.62
CA LEU A 31 2.80 4.13 -4.91
C LEU A 31 1.86 5.05 -5.69
N GLU A 32 1.76 6.33 -5.34
CA GLU A 32 0.96 7.30 -6.08
C GLU A 32 1.42 7.42 -7.53
N ASP A 33 2.74 7.43 -7.79
CA ASP A 33 3.27 7.49 -9.16
C ASP A 33 2.91 6.24 -9.97
N LEU A 34 2.91 5.07 -9.32
CA LEU A 34 2.45 3.82 -9.92
C LEU A 34 0.97 3.88 -10.26
N LEU A 35 0.14 4.32 -9.32
CA LEU A 35 -1.31 4.44 -9.52
C LEU A 35 -1.65 5.45 -10.61
N GLU A 36 -0.89 6.54 -10.71
CA GLU A 36 -1.02 7.51 -11.80
C GLU A 36 -0.64 6.89 -13.15
N GLY A 37 0.46 6.13 -13.22
CA GLY A 37 0.86 5.40 -14.42
C GLY A 37 -0.14 4.31 -14.84
N LEU A 38 -0.79 3.65 -13.88
CA LEU A 38 -1.87 2.69 -14.12
C LEU A 38 -3.14 3.37 -14.66
N SER A 39 -3.37 4.62 -14.27
CA SER A 39 -4.54 5.41 -14.68
C SER A 39 -4.35 6.07 -16.05
N LYS A 40 -3.13 6.13 -16.58
CA LYS A 40 -2.79 6.77 -17.86
C LYS A 40 -2.63 5.72 -18.97
N TRP A 41 -3.04 6.08 -20.19
CA TRP A 41 -2.82 5.27 -21.39
C TRP A 41 -1.75 5.96 -22.27
N PRO A 42 -0.72 5.25 -22.75
CA PRO A 42 -0.41 3.83 -22.52
C PRO A 42 0.07 3.56 -21.08
N MET A 43 -0.24 2.38 -20.55
CA MET A 43 0.17 1.97 -19.19
C MET A 43 1.70 1.78 -19.12
N ASP A 44 2.43 2.83 -18.74
CA ASP A 44 3.87 2.74 -18.39
C ASP A 44 4.04 2.67 -16.87
N VAL A 45 3.86 1.45 -16.35
CA VAL A 45 3.90 1.17 -14.90
C VAL A 45 5.18 0.45 -14.49
N SER A 46 5.94 -0.07 -15.44
CA SER A 46 7.12 -0.92 -15.20
C SER A 46 8.22 -0.18 -14.43
N LYS A 47 8.47 1.08 -14.79
CA LYS A 47 9.44 1.94 -14.13
C LYS A 47 9.01 2.38 -12.72
N PRO A 48 7.81 2.99 -12.52
CA PRO A 48 7.38 3.37 -11.18
C PRO A 48 7.21 2.15 -10.25
N PHE A 49 6.82 0.99 -10.78
CA PHE A 49 6.75 -0.26 -9.99
C PHE A 49 8.12 -0.70 -9.47
N SER A 50 9.13 -0.65 -10.32
CA SER A 50 10.50 -1.00 -9.93
C SER A 50 11.03 -0.08 -8.84
N VAL A 51 10.76 1.23 -8.95
CA VAL A 51 11.15 2.24 -7.95
C VAL A 51 10.39 2.04 -6.64
N PHE A 52 9.08 1.75 -6.69
CA PHE A 52 8.27 1.46 -5.50
C PHE A 52 8.78 0.21 -4.76
N LEU A 53 9.05 -0.89 -5.47
CA LEU A 53 9.62 -2.10 -4.89
C LEU A 53 11.02 -1.86 -4.32
N GLN A 54 11.84 -1.06 -4.99
CA GLN A 54 13.16 -0.69 -4.49
C GLN A 54 13.04 0.14 -3.21
N CYS A 55 12.07 1.06 -3.12
CA CYS A 55 11.79 1.79 -1.89
C CYS A 55 11.36 0.85 -0.75
N LEU A 56 10.49 -0.13 -1.03
CA LEU A 56 10.06 -1.13 -0.04
C LEU A 56 11.22 -1.98 0.49
N ARG A 57 12.18 -2.29 -0.38
CA ARG A 57 13.38 -3.06 -0.03
C ARG A 57 14.46 -2.20 0.64
N SER A 58 14.50 -0.89 0.37
CA SER A 58 15.49 0.04 0.92
C SER A 58 15.24 0.37 2.39
N GLN A 59 16.34 0.61 3.11
CA GLN A 59 16.29 1.12 4.48
C GLN A 59 15.86 2.60 4.53
N PRO A 60 15.35 3.10 5.68
CA PRO A 60 15.02 4.50 5.85
C PRO A 60 16.23 5.39 5.54
N GLY A 61 16.08 6.32 4.60
CA GLY A 61 17.15 7.22 4.16
C GLY A 61 17.94 6.78 2.91
N GLN A 62 17.73 5.55 2.40
CA GLN A 62 18.29 5.09 1.11
C GLN A 62 17.21 4.92 0.04
N GLU A 63 16.18 5.77 0.11
CA GLU A 63 15.05 5.68 -0.81
C GLU A 63 15.47 6.11 -2.21
N PRO A 64 15.05 5.35 -3.25
CA PRO A 64 15.30 5.73 -4.62
C PRO A 64 14.61 7.06 -4.94
N ALA A 65 15.16 7.82 -5.88
CA ALA A 65 14.52 9.06 -6.33
C ALA A 65 13.13 8.75 -6.90
N ARG A 66 12.18 9.66 -6.65
CA ARG A 66 10.80 9.56 -7.15
C ARG A 66 10.79 9.46 -8.68
N TYR A 67 9.92 8.60 -9.22
CA TYR A 67 9.75 8.49 -10.67
C TYR A 67 9.07 9.76 -11.17
N LYS A 68 9.79 10.59 -11.92
CA LYS A 68 9.20 11.75 -12.59
C LYS A 68 8.94 11.35 -14.05
N PRO A 69 7.69 11.12 -14.47
CA PRO A 69 7.40 11.03 -15.88
C PRO A 69 7.81 12.38 -16.51
N SER A 70 8.73 12.35 -17.47
CA SER A 70 9.08 13.54 -18.24
C SER A 70 7.80 13.96 -18.97
N SER A 71 7.24 15.10 -18.56
CA SER A 71 6.03 15.67 -19.15
C SER A 71 6.19 15.95 -20.63
#